data_AF-L1IKB7-F1
#
_entry.id   AF-L1IKB7-F1
#
_cell.length_a   1.000
_cell.length_b   1.000
_cell.length_c   1.000
_cell.angle_alpha   90.00
_cell.angle_beta   90.00
_cell.angle_gamma   90.00
#
_symmetry.space_group_name_H-M   'P 1'
#
loop_
_entity.id
_entity.type
_entity.pdbx_description
1 polymer ?
#
loop_
_entity_poly.entity_id
_entity_poly.type
_entity_poly.pdbx_seq_one_letter_code
_entity_poly.pdbx_strand_id
1 'polypeptide(L)'
;MSKSEGVLDGLFSYRMAKTVKVNDRWLTILSNACYFLILGYIVIWKLGLEKAYLEYEPVVGYVKQELVGSTPQINIAEEEYCKDMKCRLCDAHDVRYPNTDTREPLITTYVREARQERVCHRNATRCPFASPFQTVLWDDYLVAGIQHFQLKLYHAVQAPTFFFQSRDKRFVGDSKHMQGRLVKTKRGAFGGITTVKDFPANSQVTSHIRYEYEFVHGDGVEAIYEPVHLGVAWTSPVDVEERMMLTRSTIGRSGSEK
;
A
#
# COMPACT_ATOMS: atom_id res chain seq x y z
N MET A 1 -72.04 -18.52 -3.99
CA MET A 1 -70.86 -17.62 -4.02
C MET A 1 -70.81 -16.86 -2.70
N SER A 2 -70.03 -17.32 -1.73
CA SER A 2 -69.71 -16.58 -0.49
C SER A 2 -68.53 -17.29 0.19
N LYS A 3 -67.33 -17.08 -0.36
CA LYS A 3 -66.07 -17.63 0.16
C LYS A 3 -64.90 -16.62 0.10
N SER A 4 -65.14 -15.37 -0.31
CA SER A 4 -64.08 -14.37 -0.49
C SER A 4 -63.96 -13.35 0.63
N GLU A 5 -64.92 -13.26 1.56
CA GLU A 5 -64.89 -12.22 2.62
C GLU A 5 -63.82 -12.49 3.69
N GLY A 6 -63.46 -13.75 3.95
CA GLY A 6 -62.42 -14.09 4.94
C GLY A 6 -60.97 -13.86 4.48
N VAL A 7 -60.73 -13.62 3.19
CA VAL A 7 -59.36 -13.40 2.67
C VAL A 7 -58.89 -11.97 2.93
N LEU A 8 -59.78 -10.99 2.85
CA LEU A 8 -59.47 -9.58 3.10
C LEU A 8 -59.22 -9.32 4.59
N ASP A 9 -59.99 -9.94 5.47
CA ASP A 9 -59.81 -9.82 6.92
C ASP A 9 -58.49 -10.40 7.40
N GLY A 10 -57.98 -11.45 6.74
CA GLY A 10 -56.65 -11.98 6.98
C GLY A 10 -55.54 -11.02 6.56
N LEU A 11 -55.73 -10.29 5.46
CA LEU A 11 -54.74 -9.36 4.89
C LEU A 11 -54.49 -8.13 5.79
N PHE A 12 -55.51 -7.72 6.54
CA PHE A 12 -55.43 -6.62 7.51
C PHE A 12 -55.32 -7.09 8.96
N SER A 13 -55.17 -8.41 9.20
CA SER A 13 -55.02 -8.92 10.55
C SER A 13 -53.62 -8.61 11.09
N TYR A 14 -53.53 -7.69 12.05
CA TYR A 14 -52.29 -7.43 12.79
C TYR A 14 -52.26 -8.27 14.06
N ARG A 15 -51.37 -9.26 14.10
CA ARG A 15 -51.15 -10.08 15.30
C ARG A 15 -50.21 -9.37 16.25
N MET A 16 -50.73 -8.87 17.37
CA MET A 16 -49.90 -8.42 18.49
C MET A 16 -49.58 -9.58 19.43
N ALA A 17 -48.32 -9.67 19.85
CA ALA A 17 -47.95 -10.53 20.96
C ALA A 17 -48.61 -10.02 22.24
N LYS A 18 -49.25 -10.91 23.01
CA LYS A 18 -49.82 -10.56 24.31
C LYS A 18 -48.68 -10.27 25.28
N THR A 19 -48.50 -9.02 25.68
CA THR A 19 -47.48 -8.60 26.65
C THR A 19 -48.04 -8.54 28.06
N VAL A 20 -47.31 -9.05 29.05
CA VAL A 20 -47.63 -8.89 30.48
C VAL A 20 -46.73 -7.79 31.05
N LYS A 21 -47.32 -6.79 31.72
CA LYS A 21 -46.57 -5.71 32.38
C LYS A 21 -46.15 -6.14 33.79
N VAL A 22 -44.86 -6.39 33.99
CA VAL A 22 -44.29 -6.66 35.32
C VAL A 22 -43.94 -5.32 35.97
N ASN A 23 -44.50 -5.03 37.14
CA ASN A 23 -44.28 -3.78 37.86
C ASN A 23 -43.20 -3.95 38.95
N ASP A 24 -41.96 -4.19 38.52
CA ASP A 24 -40.80 -4.29 39.41
C ASP A 24 -39.84 -3.11 39.16
N ARG A 25 -39.48 -2.40 40.24
CA ARG A 25 -38.57 -1.25 40.19
C ARG A 25 -37.15 -1.66 39.77
N TRP A 26 -36.66 -2.80 40.24
CA TRP A 26 -35.29 -3.25 39.95
C TRP A 26 -35.15 -3.68 38.50
N LEU A 27 -36.13 -4.43 37.99
CA LEU A 27 -36.17 -4.83 36.59
C LEU A 27 -36.24 -3.61 35.66
N THR A 28 -36.98 -2.57 36.07
CA THR A 28 -37.09 -1.31 35.32
C THR A 28 -35.74 -0.57 35.29
N ILE A 29 -35.05 -0.46 36.44
CA ILE A 29 -33.72 0.18 36.50
C ILE A 29 -32.71 -0.57 35.65
N LEU A 30 -32.65 -1.91 35.76
CA LEU A 30 -31.74 -2.74 34.98
C LEU A 30 -32.01 -2.60 33.48
N SER A 31 -33.28 -2.67 33.07
CA SER A 31 -33.67 -2.50 31.68
C SER A 31 -33.27 -1.13 31.14
N ASN A 32 -33.53 -0.06 31.90
CA ASN A 32 -33.12 1.29 31.52
C ASN A 32 -31.60 1.41 31.41
N ALA A 33 -30.84 0.85 32.36
CA ALA A 33 -29.39 0.85 32.32
C ALA A 33 -28.85 0.14 31.06
N CYS A 34 -29.41 -1.01 30.68
CA CYS A 34 -29.07 -1.69 29.43
C CYS A 34 -29.38 -0.81 28.20
N TYR A 35 -30.53 -0.14 28.16
CA TYR A 35 -30.86 0.77 27.06
C TYR A 35 -29.88 1.94 26.97
N PHE A 36 -29.49 2.54 28.11
CA PHE A 36 -28.48 3.60 28.13
C PHE A 36 -27.10 3.13 27.68
N LEU A 37 -26.68 1.92 28.05
CA LEU A 37 -25.42 1.34 27.58
C LEU A 37 -25.44 1.10 26.06
N ILE A 38 -26.54 0.57 25.52
CA ILE A 38 -26.68 0.37 24.07
C ILE A 38 -26.69 1.72 23.33
N LEU A 39 -27.43 2.70 23.85
CA LEU A 39 -27.49 4.03 23.25
C LEU A 39 -26.13 4.74 23.33
N GLY A 40 -25.45 4.63 24.47
CA GLY A 40 -24.09 5.13 24.65
C GLY A 40 -23.10 4.47 23.69
N TYR A 41 -23.18 3.15 23.51
CA TYR A 41 -22.38 2.44 22.52
C TYR A 41 -22.65 2.95 21.10
N ILE A 42 -23.91 3.08 20.68
CA ILE A 42 -24.24 3.56 19.34
C ILE A 42 -23.74 5.01 19.14
N VAL A 43 -23.99 5.91 20.10
CA VAL A 43 -23.63 7.33 19.94
C VAL A 43 -22.13 7.55 20.05
N ILE A 44 -21.47 7.00 21.08
CA ILE A 44 -20.05 7.25 21.34
C ILE A 44 -19.19 6.41 20.39
N TRP A 45 -19.45 5.11 20.31
CA TRP A 45 -18.63 4.20 19.53
C TRP A 45 -18.97 4.24 18.04
N LYS A 46 -20.23 3.99 17.67
CA LYS A 46 -20.60 3.91 16.24
C LYS A 46 -20.65 5.27 15.55
N LEU A 47 -21.26 6.28 16.18
CA LEU A 47 -21.39 7.60 15.57
C LEU A 47 -20.17 8.49 15.86
N GLY A 48 -19.64 8.50 17.09
CA GLY A 48 -18.49 9.33 17.45
C GLY A 48 -17.17 8.82 16.85
N LEU A 49 -16.79 7.59 17.21
CA LEU A 49 -15.48 7.03 16.84
C LEU A 49 -15.47 6.44 15.43
N GLU A 50 -16.39 5.54 15.10
CA GLU A 50 -16.42 4.90 13.78
C GLU A 50 -17.04 5.79 12.69
N LYS A 51 -17.67 6.91 13.07
CA LYS A 51 -18.34 7.85 12.16
C LYS A 51 -19.26 7.15 11.17
N ALA A 52 -20.09 6.22 11.65
CA ALA A 52 -20.96 5.38 10.81
C ALA A 52 -22.03 6.14 10.01
N TYR A 53 -22.20 7.44 10.26
CA TYR A 53 -23.10 8.32 9.50
C TYR A 53 -22.50 8.81 8.17
N LEU A 54 -21.23 8.51 7.91
CA LEU A 54 -20.53 8.86 6.68
C LEU A 54 -20.55 7.70 5.69
N GLU A 55 -20.65 8.02 4.41
CA GLU A 55 -20.47 7.06 3.32
C GLU A 55 -18.98 6.94 2.98
N TYR A 56 -18.54 5.70 2.75
CA TYR A 56 -17.14 5.39 2.50
C TYR A 56 -16.99 4.65 1.19
N GLU A 57 -15.98 5.05 0.43
CA GLU A 57 -15.66 4.44 -0.86
C GLU A 57 -14.18 4.03 -0.87
N PRO A 58 -13.86 2.80 -1.31
CA PRO A 58 -12.48 2.42 -1.58
C PRO A 58 -11.92 3.27 -2.72
N VAL A 59 -10.74 3.86 -2.50
CA VAL A 59 -10.03 4.58 -3.56
C VAL A 59 -9.38 3.62 -4.53
N VAL A 60 -9.43 3.96 -5.81
CA VAL A 60 -8.74 3.25 -6.90
C VAL A 60 -7.62 4.16 -7.41
N GLY A 61 -6.46 3.58 -7.68
CA GLY A 61 -5.31 4.36 -8.12
C GLY A 61 -4.21 3.52 -8.70
N TYR A 62 -3.16 4.20 -9.15
CA TYR A 62 -1.92 3.58 -9.61
C TYR A 62 -0.72 4.24 -8.93
N VAL A 63 0.34 3.45 -8.80
CA VAL A 63 1.65 3.91 -8.35
C VAL A 63 2.65 3.54 -9.43
N LYS A 64 3.39 4.53 -9.91
CA LYS A 64 4.51 4.37 -10.83
C LYS A 64 5.79 4.67 -10.08
N GLN A 65 6.79 3.83 -10.29
CA GLN A 65 8.09 3.95 -9.64
C GLN A 65 9.16 4.12 -10.70
N GLU A 66 10.06 5.07 -10.49
CA GLU A 66 11.13 5.40 -11.40
C GLU A 66 12.43 5.49 -10.61
N LEU A 67 13.35 4.57 -10.88
CA LEU A 67 14.68 4.62 -10.31
C LEU A 67 15.53 5.55 -11.17
N VAL A 68 15.94 6.68 -10.61
CA VAL A 68 16.77 7.68 -11.28
C VAL A 68 18.12 7.73 -10.58
N GLY A 69 19.19 7.45 -11.32
CA GLY A 69 20.55 7.52 -10.83
C GLY A 69 21.48 7.66 -12.02
N SER A 70 22.51 8.49 -11.88
CA SER A 70 23.57 8.62 -12.87
C SER A 70 24.86 8.22 -12.18
N THR A 71 25.48 7.15 -12.67
CA THR A 71 26.76 6.64 -12.18
C THR A 71 28.04 7.34 -12.71
N PRO A 72 28.05 8.26 -13.69
CA PRO A 72 29.29 8.63 -14.39
C PRO A 72 30.25 9.52 -13.58
N GLN A 73 29.92 9.87 -12.32
CA GLN A 73 30.77 10.73 -11.49
C GLN A 73 31.19 10.10 -10.15
N ILE A 74 30.85 8.83 -9.91
CA ILE A 74 31.16 8.19 -8.62
C ILE A 74 32.56 7.57 -8.71
N ASN A 75 33.47 8.03 -7.86
CA ASN A 75 34.78 7.42 -7.72
C ASN A 75 34.65 6.11 -6.94
N ILE A 76 34.67 4.97 -7.65
CA ILE A 76 34.50 3.63 -7.05
C ILE A 76 35.51 3.38 -5.93
N ALA A 77 36.72 3.97 -6.01
CA ALA A 77 37.76 3.78 -5.01
C ALA A 77 37.49 4.51 -3.68
N GLU A 78 36.59 5.50 -3.67
CA GLU A 78 36.22 6.25 -2.46
C GLU A 78 35.13 5.52 -1.64
N GLU A 79 34.35 4.65 -2.27
CA GLU A 79 33.26 3.92 -1.62
C GLU A 79 33.82 2.85 -0.66
N GLU A 80 33.47 2.94 0.62
CA GLU A 80 34.06 2.11 1.69
C GLU A 80 33.79 0.61 1.47
N TYR A 81 32.58 0.25 1.06
CA TYR A 81 32.19 -1.14 0.78
C TYR A 81 32.84 -1.73 -0.49
N CYS A 82 33.43 -0.88 -1.35
CA CYS A 82 34.15 -1.34 -2.55
C CYS A 82 35.63 -1.67 -2.29
N LYS A 83 36.13 -1.46 -1.06
CA LYS A 83 37.50 -1.81 -0.68
C LYS A 83 37.66 -3.32 -0.46
N ASP A 84 36.64 -3.95 0.11
CA ASP A 84 36.67 -5.37 0.48
C ASP A 84 36.14 -6.29 -0.64
N MET A 85 35.27 -5.77 -1.52
CA MET A 85 34.67 -6.52 -2.62
C MET A 85 34.71 -5.73 -3.93
N LYS A 86 34.85 -6.45 -5.05
CA LYS A 86 34.85 -5.86 -6.39
C LYS A 86 33.53 -5.12 -6.64
N CYS A 87 33.62 -3.88 -7.11
CA CYS A 87 32.46 -3.09 -7.49
C CYS A 87 32.42 -2.86 -9.01
N ARG A 88 31.21 -2.78 -9.57
CA ARG A 88 30.99 -2.38 -10.97
C ARG A 88 29.97 -1.24 -11.05
N LEU A 89 30.14 -0.37 -12.02
CA LEU A 89 29.15 0.65 -12.35
C LEU A 89 28.02 -0.02 -13.13
N CYS A 90 26.81 0.10 -12.63
CA CYS A 90 25.58 -0.38 -13.28
C CYS A 90 24.64 0.82 -13.47
N ASP A 91 23.86 0.82 -14.54
CA ASP A 91 22.84 1.85 -14.72
C ASP A 91 21.54 1.49 -13.97
N ALA A 92 20.55 2.39 -14.00
CA ALA A 92 19.26 2.11 -13.36
C ALA A 92 18.48 0.94 -13.99
N HIS A 93 18.79 0.58 -15.24
CA HIS A 93 18.14 -0.51 -15.96
C HIS A 93 18.75 -1.88 -15.62
N ASP A 94 20.04 -1.92 -15.34
CA ASP A 94 20.75 -3.11 -14.87
C ASP A 94 20.38 -3.45 -13.43
N VAL A 95 20.22 -2.41 -12.61
CA VAL A 95 19.96 -2.53 -11.17
C VAL A 95 18.52 -2.92 -10.87
N ARG A 96 17.56 -2.41 -11.65
CA ARG A 96 16.14 -2.57 -11.39
C ARG A 96 15.61 -3.85 -12.04
N TYR A 97 14.82 -4.62 -11.27
CA TYR A 97 14.03 -5.73 -11.82
C TYR A 97 12.60 -5.73 -11.26
N PRO A 98 11.57 -5.97 -12.09
CA PRO A 98 11.63 -5.98 -13.55
C PRO A 98 11.79 -4.56 -14.11
N ASN A 99 12.23 -4.49 -15.36
CA ASN A 99 12.35 -3.22 -16.11
C ASN A 99 11.01 -2.65 -16.60
N THR A 100 9.91 -3.12 -16.00
CA THR A 100 8.55 -2.63 -16.23
C THR A 100 8.05 -1.91 -14.99
N ASP A 101 7.05 -1.05 -15.18
CA ASP A 101 6.40 -0.34 -14.08
C ASP A 101 5.60 -1.32 -13.21
N THR A 102 6.21 -1.78 -12.12
CA THR A 102 5.59 -2.63 -11.10
C THR A 102 5.43 -1.89 -9.78
N ARG A 103 4.55 -2.43 -8.92
CA ARG A 103 4.32 -1.89 -7.56
C ARG A 103 5.48 -2.18 -6.60
N GLU A 104 6.30 -3.16 -6.94
CA GLU A 104 7.38 -3.68 -6.10
C GLU A 104 8.60 -3.90 -7.00
N PRO A 105 9.43 -2.88 -7.22
CA PRO A 105 10.70 -3.06 -7.89
C PRO A 105 11.70 -3.70 -6.94
N LEU A 106 12.45 -4.67 -7.45
CA LEU A 106 13.64 -5.19 -6.82
C LEU A 106 14.82 -4.33 -7.28
N ILE A 107 15.64 -3.92 -6.30
CA ILE A 107 16.84 -3.13 -6.52
C ILE A 107 18.02 -4.05 -6.19
N THR A 108 18.81 -4.37 -7.21
CA THR A 108 19.95 -5.27 -7.08
C THR A 108 21.13 -4.52 -6.48
N THR A 109 21.64 -5.00 -5.34
CA THR A 109 22.81 -4.44 -4.64
C THR A 109 24.06 -5.29 -4.82
N TYR A 110 23.88 -6.60 -4.95
CA TYR A 110 24.92 -7.61 -5.13
C TYR A 110 24.58 -8.52 -6.31
N VAL A 111 25.58 -8.82 -7.13
CA VAL A 111 25.45 -9.66 -8.31
C VAL A 111 26.51 -10.76 -8.29
N ARG A 112 26.07 -11.97 -8.60
CA ARG A 112 26.91 -13.14 -8.84
C ARG A 112 26.72 -13.62 -10.26
N GLU A 113 27.73 -13.40 -11.10
CA GLU A 113 27.73 -13.79 -12.52
C GLU A 113 28.44 -15.12 -12.72
N ALA A 114 27.83 -16.00 -13.52
CA ALA A 114 28.44 -17.24 -13.97
C ALA A 114 28.74 -17.15 -15.47
N ARG A 115 30.02 -17.21 -15.85
CA ARG A 115 30.40 -17.40 -17.25
C ARG A 115 30.35 -18.89 -17.57
N GLN A 116 29.46 -19.25 -18.48
CA GLN A 116 29.31 -20.63 -18.92
C GLN A 116 29.83 -20.79 -20.34
N GLU A 117 30.60 -21.85 -20.56
CA GLU A 117 31.09 -22.23 -21.89
C GLU A 117 30.61 -23.64 -22.23
N ARG A 118 30.48 -23.94 -23.52
CA ARG A 118 30.08 -25.28 -23.97
C ARG A 118 31.21 -26.26 -23.74
N VAL A 119 30.91 -27.42 -23.18
CA VAL A 119 31.87 -28.50 -23.02
C VAL A 119 31.99 -29.26 -24.33
N CYS A 120 33.13 -29.15 -24.98
CA CYS A 120 33.38 -29.76 -26.28
C CYS A 120 34.27 -30.99 -26.12
N HIS A 121 34.11 -31.96 -27.02
CA HIS A 121 35.01 -33.11 -27.04
C HIS A 121 36.43 -32.66 -27.38
N ARG A 122 37.47 -33.28 -26.78
CA ARG A 122 38.87 -32.79 -26.83
C ARG A 122 39.44 -32.53 -28.23
N ASN A 123 38.87 -33.17 -29.25
CA ASN A 123 39.32 -33.08 -30.65
C ASN A 123 38.31 -32.39 -31.58
N ALA A 124 37.23 -31.82 -31.05
CA ALA A 124 36.21 -31.17 -31.86
C ALA A 124 36.62 -29.73 -32.18
N THR A 125 36.77 -29.41 -33.47
CA THR A 125 37.01 -28.03 -33.96
C THR A 125 35.79 -27.12 -33.80
N ARG A 126 34.59 -27.69 -33.67
CA ARG A 126 33.34 -26.97 -33.35
C ARG A 126 32.48 -27.80 -32.40
N CYS A 127 31.89 -27.12 -31.43
CA CYS A 127 31.05 -27.76 -30.41
C CYS A 127 29.65 -27.98 -30.97
N PRO A 128 29.05 -29.19 -30.82
CA PRO A 128 27.67 -29.44 -31.19
C PRO A 128 26.72 -28.46 -30.48
N PHE A 129 25.62 -28.04 -31.13
CA PHE A 129 24.64 -27.16 -30.49
C PHE A 129 24.01 -27.76 -29.22
N ALA A 130 23.97 -29.09 -29.13
CA ALA A 130 23.43 -29.84 -28.00
C ALA A 130 24.45 -30.11 -26.86
N SER A 131 25.68 -29.59 -26.95
CA SER A 131 26.67 -29.79 -25.88
C SER A 131 26.24 -29.08 -24.59
N PRO A 132 26.41 -29.69 -23.41
CA PRO A 132 26.08 -29.06 -22.15
C PRO A 132 26.97 -27.84 -21.88
N PHE A 133 26.42 -26.86 -21.17
CA PHE A 133 27.17 -25.74 -20.65
C PHE A 133 27.81 -26.11 -19.31
N GLN A 134 29.05 -25.69 -19.11
CA GLN A 134 29.76 -25.79 -17.85
C GLN A 134 30.17 -24.39 -17.41
N THR A 135 29.98 -24.09 -16.13
CA THR A 135 30.47 -22.85 -15.55
C THR A 135 31.99 -22.88 -15.49
N VAL A 136 32.62 -21.92 -16.15
CA VAL A 136 34.08 -21.77 -16.22
C VAL A 136 34.57 -20.78 -15.18
N LEU A 137 33.80 -19.73 -14.93
CA LEU A 137 34.19 -18.65 -14.04
C LEU A 137 32.97 -18.13 -13.27
N TRP A 138 33.18 -17.83 -11.99
CA TRP A 138 32.29 -17.04 -11.17
C TRP A 138 32.91 -15.66 -10.97
N ASP A 139 32.11 -14.62 -11.07
CA ASP A 139 32.51 -13.25 -10.73
C ASP A 139 31.42 -12.62 -9.85
N ASP A 140 31.83 -12.21 -8.66
CA ASP A 140 30.95 -11.63 -7.67
C ASP A 140 31.28 -10.14 -7.56
N TYR A 141 30.28 -9.28 -7.60
CA TYR A 141 30.49 -7.85 -7.47
C TYR A 141 29.30 -7.12 -6.84
N LEU A 142 29.61 -5.99 -6.21
CA LEU A 142 28.63 -5.03 -5.71
C LEU A 142 28.33 -3.95 -6.76
N VAL A 143 27.10 -3.43 -6.71
CA VAL A 143 26.71 -2.28 -7.51
C VAL A 143 27.31 -1.01 -6.89
N ALA A 144 28.24 -0.40 -7.60
CA ALA A 144 28.89 0.83 -7.16
C ALA A 144 27.87 1.97 -7.10
N GLY A 145 27.88 2.72 -5.99
CA GLY A 145 27.12 3.95 -5.86
C GLY A 145 25.62 3.75 -5.67
N ILE A 146 25.17 2.56 -5.27
CA ILE A 146 23.74 2.24 -5.14
C ILE A 146 22.98 3.21 -4.20
N GLN A 147 23.65 3.71 -3.16
CA GLN A 147 23.14 4.70 -2.21
C GLN A 147 22.82 6.07 -2.83
N HIS A 148 23.37 6.37 -4.00
CA HIS A 148 23.14 7.63 -4.72
C HIS A 148 21.95 7.55 -5.68
N PHE A 149 21.38 6.35 -5.88
CA PHE A 149 20.16 6.20 -6.66
C PHE A 149 18.97 6.80 -5.90
N GLN A 150 18.07 7.43 -6.66
CA GLN A 150 16.86 8.04 -6.15
C GLN A 150 15.66 7.30 -6.71
N LEU A 151 14.84 6.72 -5.83
CA LEU A 151 13.55 6.16 -6.22
C LEU A 151 12.50 7.27 -6.20
N LYS A 152 12.04 7.66 -7.39
CA LYS A 152 10.92 8.58 -7.57
C LYS A 152 9.62 7.79 -7.59
N LEU A 153 8.67 8.23 -6.77
CA LEU A 153 7.34 7.63 -6.67
C LEU A 153 6.31 8.62 -7.20
N TYR A 154 5.56 8.20 -8.22
CA TYR A 154 4.39 8.91 -8.72
C TYR A 154 3.15 8.09 -8.38
N HIS A 155 2.09 8.76 -7.98
CA HIS A 155 0.84 8.13 -7.65
C HIS A 155 -0.33 9.00 -8.09
N ALA A 156 -1.44 8.35 -8.39
CA ALA A 156 -2.72 9.00 -8.57
C ALA A 156 -3.80 8.11 -7.96
N VAL A 157 -4.76 8.74 -7.27
CA VAL A 157 -5.86 8.06 -6.60
C VAL A 157 -7.17 8.79 -6.86
N GLN A 158 -8.25 8.03 -6.90
CA GLN A 158 -9.58 8.52 -7.17
C GLN A 158 -10.63 7.73 -6.38
N ALA A 159 -11.66 8.40 -5.87
CA ALA A 159 -12.88 7.78 -5.38
C ALA A 159 -13.92 7.76 -6.54
N PRO A 160 -14.11 6.62 -7.23
CA PRO A 160 -14.76 6.60 -8.54
C PRO A 160 -16.24 7.02 -8.50
N THR A 161 -17.01 6.55 -7.54
CA THR A 161 -18.44 6.85 -7.37
C THR A 161 -18.63 8.31 -6.99
N PHE A 162 -17.91 8.80 -5.98
CA PHE A 162 -18.02 10.19 -5.55
C PHE A 162 -17.57 11.17 -6.64
N PHE A 163 -16.47 10.87 -7.35
CA PHE A 163 -16.02 11.69 -8.47
C PHE A 163 -17.01 11.66 -9.63
N PHE A 164 -17.57 10.50 -9.97
CA PHE A 164 -18.52 10.38 -11.07
C PHE A 164 -19.80 11.17 -10.81
N GLN A 165 -20.31 11.13 -9.58
CA GLN A 165 -21.53 11.84 -9.18
C GLN A 165 -21.33 13.36 -9.07
N SER A 166 -20.25 13.81 -8.44
CA SER A 166 -20.07 15.23 -8.11
C SER A 166 -19.19 16.00 -9.10
N ARG A 167 -18.31 15.29 -9.84
CA ARG A 167 -17.21 15.86 -10.65
C ARG A 167 -16.28 16.79 -9.84
N ASP A 168 -16.25 16.65 -8.53
CA ASP A 168 -15.42 17.47 -7.66
C ASP A 168 -13.98 16.96 -7.64
N LYS A 169 -13.02 17.87 -7.84
CA LYS A 169 -11.59 17.58 -7.81
C LYS A 169 -11.11 17.07 -6.45
N ARG A 170 -11.86 17.28 -5.37
CA ARG A 170 -11.54 16.71 -4.05
C ARG A 170 -11.50 15.18 -4.04
N PHE A 171 -12.16 14.51 -4.98
CA PHE A 171 -12.18 13.04 -5.08
C PHE A 171 -11.13 12.47 -6.04
N VAL A 172 -10.23 13.31 -6.58
CA VAL A 172 -9.12 12.89 -7.44
C VAL A 172 -7.86 13.64 -7.01
N GLY A 173 -6.80 12.90 -6.70
CA GLY A 173 -5.51 13.44 -6.32
C GLY A 173 -4.38 12.78 -7.08
N ASP A 174 -3.34 13.56 -7.38
CA ASP A 174 -2.05 13.05 -7.84
C ASP A 174 -0.96 13.45 -6.82
N SER A 175 0.28 13.02 -7.06
CA SER A 175 1.42 13.36 -6.21
C SER A 175 1.70 14.86 -6.02
N LYS A 176 1.13 15.73 -6.86
CA LYS A 176 1.27 17.18 -6.70
C LYS A 176 0.33 17.71 -5.62
N HIS A 177 -0.85 17.10 -5.50
CA HIS A 177 -1.91 17.58 -4.61
C HIS A 177 -2.00 16.80 -3.29
N MET A 178 -1.22 15.74 -3.12
CA MET A 178 -1.24 14.89 -1.93
C MET A 178 0.01 15.08 -1.07
N GLN A 179 -0.18 15.05 0.24
CA GLN A 179 0.92 14.91 1.18
C GLN A 179 1.25 13.41 1.30
N GLY A 180 2.51 13.12 1.54
CA GLY A 180 2.98 11.74 1.67
C GLY A 180 3.67 11.56 3.00
N ARG A 181 3.53 10.38 3.61
CA ARG A 181 4.27 10.02 4.80
C ARG A 181 5.03 8.72 4.55
N LEU A 182 6.35 8.78 4.66
CA LEU A 182 7.16 7.56 4.73
C LEU A 182 6.98 6.95 6.11
N VAL A 183 6.52 5.71 6.15
CA VAL A 183 6.34 4.98 7.40
C VAL A 183 7.18 3.71 7.40
N LYS A 184 7.73 3.38 8.56
CA LYS A 184 8.39 2.10 8.83
C LYS A 184 7.41 1.25 9.64
N THR A 185 7.01 0.13 9.08
CA THR A 185 6.16 -0.84 9.76
C THR A 185 7.06 -1.86 10.44
N LYS A 186 7.04 -1.94 11.77
CA LYS A 186 7.73 -3.03 12.48
C LYS A 186 6.91 -4.31 12.35
N ARG A 187 7.49 -5.39 11.81
CA ARG A 187 6.87 -6.73 11.86
C ARG A 187 6.96 -7.28 13.29
N GLY A 188 5.81 -7.57 13.91
CA GLY A 188 5.69 -8.15 15.24
C GLY A 188 4.23 -8.14 15.75
N ALA A 189 3.92 -8.89 16.81
CA ALA A 189 2.57 -9.00 17.39
C ALA A 189 1.96 -7.66 17.86
N PHE A 190 2.82 -6.66 18.06
CA PHE A 190 2.45 -5.27 18.38
C PHE A 190 3.04 -4.30 17.35
N GLY A 191 2.91 -4.63 16.06
CA GLY A 191 3.49 -3.86 14.97
C GLY A 191 2.99 -2.41 14.94
N GLY A 192 3.77 -1.49 15.51
CA GLY A 192 3.54 -0.05 15.40
C GLY A 192 4.02 0.49 14.06
N ILE A 193 3.29 1.47 13.54
CA ILE A 193 3.69 2.27 12.38
C ILE A 193 4.45 3.49 12.91
N THR A 194 5.72 3.64 12.55
CA THR A 194 6.51 4.83 12.90
C THR A 194 6.72 5.69 11.67
N THR A 195 6.36 6.97 11.77
CA THR A 195 6.68 7.97 10.74
C THR A 195 8.18 8.17 10.64
N VAL A 196 8.73 7.96 9.45
CA VAL A 196 10.15 8.22 9.13
C VAL A 196 10.32 9.63 8.62
N LYS A 197 9.42 10.08 7.73
CA LYS A 197 9.50 11.39 7.08
C LYS A 197 8.15 11.82 6.51
N ASP A 198 7.81 13.09 6.67
CA ASP A 198 6.67 13.72 6.01
C ASP A 198 7.13 14.46 4.74
N PHE A 199 6.27 14.44 3.72
CA PHE A 199 6.48 15.09 2.44
C PHE A 199 5.33 16.05 2.14
N PRO A 200 5.60 17.37 2.03
CA PRO A 200 4.57 18.32 1.65
C PRO A 200 4.12 18.10 0.20
N ALA A 201 2.89 18.52 -0.08
CA ALA A 201 2.34 18.53 -1.44
C ALA A 201 3.27 19.33 -2.38
N ASN A 202 3.43 18.88 -3.62
CA ASN A 202 4.35 19.41 -4.63
C ASN A 202 5.87 19.24 -4.36
N SER A 203 6.29 18.59 -3.26
CA SER A 203 7.70 18.25 -3.10
C SER A 203 8.07 17.01 -3.93
N GLN A 204 9.19 17.06 -4.65
CA GLN A 204 9.77 15.84 -5.19
C GLN A 204 10.23 14.98 -4.02
N VAL A 205 9.67 13.78 -3.91
CA VAL A 205 10.10 12.80 -2.92
C VAL A 205 11.42 12.20 -3.42
N THR A 206 12.53 12.83 -3.03
CA THR A 206 13.86 12.23 -3.11
C THR A 206 14.20 11.70 -1.72
N SER A 207 13.92 10.42 -1.48
CA SER A 207 14.45 9.73 -0.31
C SER A 207 15.80 9.12 -0.68
N HIS A 208 16.87 9.58 -0.03
CA HIS A 208 18.10 8.81 0.04
C HIS A 208 17.82 7.59 0.91
N ILE A 209 17.74 6.42 0.31
CA ILE A 209 17.61 5.17 1.05
C ILE A 209 19.02 4.84 1.53
N ARG A 210 19.29 5.05 2.82
CA ARG A 210 20.51 4.55 3.45
C ARG A 210 20.25 3.10 3.84
N TYR A 211 20.88 2.17 3.12
CA TYR A 211 20.85 0.75 3.44
C TYR A 211 21.82 0.50 4.61
N GLU A 212 21.32 -0.11 5.69
CA GLU A 212 22.15 -0.71 6.74
C GLU A 212 22.25 -2.20 6.41
N TYR A 213 23.45 -2.67 6.08
CA TYR A 213 23.67 -4.06 5.66
C TYR A 213 23.93 -4.93 6.89
N GLU A 214 23.22 -6.07 7.00
CA GLU A 214 23.56 -7.14 7.91
C GLU A 214 23.92 -8.39 7.08
N PHE A 215 25.20 -8.72 7.00
CA PHE A 215 25.67 -9.85 6.17
C PHE A 215 25.24 -11.18 6.79
N VAL A 216 24.25 -11.84 6.19
CA VAL A 216 23.89 -13.21 6.51
C VAL A 216 24.73 -14.17 5.65
N HIS A 217 25.69 -14.85 6.27
CA HIS A 217 26.47 -15.91 5.61
C HIS A 217 25.59 -17.15 5.38
N GLY A 218 25.30 -17.47 4.12
CA GLY A 218 24.62 -18.70 3.71
C GLY A 218 25.29 -19.32 2.49
N ASP A 219 25.69 -20.58 2.60
CA ASP A 219 26.23 -21.38 1.49
C ASP A 219 25.09 -21.82 0.56
N GLY A 220 24.91 -21.11 -0.56
CA GLY A 220 23.94 -21.47 -1.59
C GLY A 220 23.73 -20.33 -2.58
N VAL A 221 23.39 -20.65 -3.83
CA VAL A 221 23.12 -19.64 -4.86
C VAL A 221 21.84 -18.89 -4.49
N GLU A 222 22.01 -17.74 -3.86
CA GLU A 222 20.96 -16.74 -3.64
C GLU A 222 21.53 -15.40 -4.12
N ALA A 223 20.90 -14.78 -5.11
CA ALA A 223 20.89 -13.33 -5.09
C ALA A 223 20.19 -12.95 -3.79
N ILE A 224 20.90 -12.35 -2.86
CA ILE A 224 20.32 -11.86 -1.62
C ILE A 224 19.44 -10.67 -2.01
N TYR A 225 18.19 -10.96 -2.35
CA TYR A 225 17.16 -9.96 -2.42
C TYR A 225 16.78 -9.67 -0.98
N GLU A 226 17.17 -8.53 -0.43
CA GLU A 226 16.43 -8.01 0.71
C GLU A 226 15.16 -7.35 0.16
N PRO A 227 13.97 -7.96 0.31
CA PRO A 227 12.73 -7.27 -0.01
C PRO A 227 12.59 -6.12 0.99
N VAL A 228 12.99 -4.93 0.57
CA VAL A 228 12.70 -3.71 1.31
C VAL A 228 11.20 -3.47 1.18
N HIS A 229 10.44 -3.97 2.15
CA HIS A 229 9.02 -3.66 2.30
C HIS A 229 8.87 -2.22 2.80
N LEU A 230 9.17 -1.23 1.97
CA LEU A 230 8.80 0.16 2.21
C LEU A 230 7.31 0.30 1.91
N GLY A 231 6.50 0.31 2.98
CA GLY A 231 5.13 0.77 2.89
C GLY A 231 5.13 2.29 2.85
N VAL A 232 4.65 2.89 1.76
CA VAL A 232 4.38 4.32 1.73
C VAL A 232 2.91 4.53 2.11
N ALA A 233 2.68 5.18 3.24
CA ALA A 233 1.34 5.58 3.66
C ALA A 233 1.06 6.96 3.07
N TRP A 234 0.15 7.01 2.11
CA TRP A 234 -0.28 8.27 1.51
C TRP A 234 -1.33 8.89 2.39
N THR A 235 -1.16 10.18 2.64
CA THR A 235 -1.82 10.86 3.72
C THR A 235 -2.23 12.16 3.05
N SER A 236 -3.41 12.12 2.40
CA SER A 236 -4.01 13.33 1.80
C SER A 236 -3.91 14.46 2.84
N PRO A 237 -3.83 15.77 2.49
CA PRO A 237 -4.00 16.84 3.50
C PRO A 237 -5.32 16.75 4.31
N VAL A 238 -6.14 15.72 4.05
CA VAL A 238 -7.13 15.08 4.92
C VAL A 238 -6.56 13.77 5.56
N ASP A 239 -5.51 13.85 6.38
CA ASP A 239 -4.66 12.71 6.77
C ASP A 239 -5.43 11.46 7.30
N VAL A 240 -5.12 10.32 6.70
CA VAL A 240 -5.37 8.90 7.05
C VAL A 240 -5.10 8.64 8.54
N GLU A 241 -5.99 8.10 9.39
CA GLU A 241 -7.06 7.10 9.28
C GLU A 241 -8.48 7.63 8.96
N GLU A 242 -8.61 8.90 8.62
CA GLU A 242 -9.92 9.46 8.33
C GLU A 242 -10.31 9.21 6.88
N ARG A 243 -11.09 8.14 6.71
CA ARG A 243 -12.01 7.91 5.60
C ARG A 243 -12.54 9.26 5.07
N MET A 244 -12.49 9.52 3.75
CA MET A 244 -12.95 10.79 3.15
C MET A 244 -14.34 11.16 3.70
N MET A 245 -14.40 12.20 4.53
CA MET A 245 -15.63 12.62 5.19
C MET A 245 -16.38 13.61 4.30
N LEU A 246 -17.63 13.29 4.00
CA LEU A 246 -18.62 14.27 3.60
C LEU A 246 -19.82 14.18 4.53
N THR A 247 -20.05 15.27 5.27
CA THR A 247 -21.37 15.56 5.81
C THR A 247 -22.25 16.04 4.66
N ARG A 248 -23.23 15.22 4.25
CA ARG A 248 -24.32 15.67 3.40
C ARG A 248 -25.21 16.60 4.24
N SER A 249 -24.84 17.88 4.39
CA SER A 249 -25.84 18.87 4.82
C SER A 249 -26.81 18.99 3.65
N THR A 250 -28.01 18.46 3.84
CA THR A 250 -29.16 18.66 2.96
C THR A 250 -29.17 20.10 2.46
N ILE A 251 -28.88 20.29 1.18
CA ILE A 251 -29.22 21.51 0.45
C ILE A 251 -30.75 21.57 0.53
N GLY A 252 -31.23 22.35 1.49
CA GLY A 252 -32.59 22.85 1.45
C GLY A 252 -32.79 23.49 0.10
N ARG A 253 -33.80 23.02 -0.63
CA ARG A 253 -34.45 23.75 -1.71
C ARG A 253 -34.83 25.12 -1.16
N SER A 254 -33.96 26.11 -1.34
CA SER A 254 -34.35 27.50 -1.33
C SER A 254 -34.56 27.87 -2.79
N GLY A 255 -35.81 27.80 -3.22
CA GLY A 255 -36.21 28.55 -4.40
C GLY A 255 -35.87 30.02 -4.18
N SER A 256 -35.40 30.68 -5.23
CA SER A 256 -35.62 32.10 -5.40
C SER A 256 -35.75 32.36 -6.88
N GLU A 257 -36.98 32.66 -7.27
CA GLU A 257 -37.30 33.47 -8.43
C GLU A 257 -36.36 34.67 -8.50
N LYS A 258 -35.70 34.87 -9.64
CA LYS A 258 -35.99 35.93 -10.62
C LYS A 258 -35.08 35.76 -11.83
#